data_AF-A0A9E0DMA0-F1
#
_entry.id   AF-A0A9E0DMA0-F1
#
_cell.length_a   1.000
_cell.length_b   1.000
_cell.length_c   1.000
_cell.angle_alpha   90.00
_cell.angle_beta   90.00
_cell.angle_gamma   90.00
#
_symmetry.space_group_name_H-M   'P 1'
#
loop_
_entity.id
_entity.type
_entity.pdbx_description
1 polymer ?
#
loop_
_entity_poly.entity_id
_entity_poly.type
_entity_poly.pdbx_seq_one_letter_code
_entity_poly.pdbx_strand_id
1 'polypeptide(L)' 'MATKRKRTTHYSVAGTKLYAVRDAKGRFVDIQTYKRAHAMDIKRKSKAEKATAKKKK' A
#
# COMPACT_ATOMS: atom_id res chain seq x y z
N MET A 1 7.29 20.59 0.65
CA MET A 1 7.92 19.40 1.25
C MET A 1 6.90 18.29 1.41
N ALA A 2 7.12 17.11 0.82
CA ALA A 2 6.23 15.96 1.03
C ALA A 2 6.40 15.46 2.47
N THR A 3 5.50 15.90 3.37
CA THR A 3 5.42 15.39 4.74
C THR A 3 5.24 13.87 4.69
N LYS A 4 6.21 13.16 5.27
CA LYS A 4 6.30 11.70 5.32
C LYS A 4 4.96 11.13 5.82
N ARG A 5 4.20 10.51 4.92
CA ARG A 5 2.91 9.87 5.24
C ARG A 5 3.17 8.75 6.24
N LYS A 6 2.64 8.88 7.46
CA LYS A 6 2.78 7.86 8.50
C LYS A 6 1.80 6.72 8.18
N ARG A 7 2.31 5.49 8.16
CA ARG A 7 1.49 4.27 8.01
C ARG A 7 1.33 3.63 9.38
N THR A 8 0.10 3.37 9.78
CA THR A 8 -0.22 2.71 11.05
C THR A 8 -1.10 1.51 10.80
N THR A 9 -0.95 0.49 11.65
CA THR A 9 -1.80 -0.70 11.64
C THR A 9 -2.96 -0.49 12.61
N HIS A 10 -4.17 -0.82 12.18
CA HIS A 10 -5.37 -0.80 13.02
C HIS A 10 -6.16 -2.10 12.83
N TYR A 11 -7.20 -2.29 13.64
CA TYR A 11 -8.17 -3.36 13.47
C TYR A 11 -9.55 -2.75 13.25
N SER A 12 -10.35 -3.35 12.35
CA SER A 12 -11.77 -3.04 12.24
C SER A 12 -12.51 -3.57 13.46
N VAL A 13 -13.75 -3.11 13.66
CA VAL A 13 -14.64 -3.64 14.71
C VAL A 13 -14.84 -5.16 14.56
N ALA A 14 -14.82 -5.67 13.32
CA ALA A 14 -14.87 -7.10 13.01
C ALA A 14 -13.51 -7.82 13.12
N GLY A 15 -12.47 -7.20 13.69
CA GLY A 15 -11.15 -7.81 13.90
C GLY A 15 -10.26 -7.91 12.66
N THR A 16 -10.62 -7.29 11.55
CA THR A 16 -9.79 -7.32 10.33
C THR A 16 -8.62 -6.36 10.45
N LYS A 17 -7.39 -6.83 10.16
CA LYS A 17 -6.19 -5.98 10.16
C LYS A 17 -6.21 -4.98 9.00
N LEU A 18 -6.08 -3.70 9.32
CA LEU A 18 -6.10 -2.57 8.39
C LEU A 18 -4.77 -1.82 8.40
N TYR A 19 -4.42 -1.28 7.24
CA TYR A 19 -3.35 -0.32 7.06
C TYR A 19 -3.95 1.05 6.77
N ALA A 20 -3.68 2.00 7.66
CA ALA A 20 -4.11 3.38 7.50
C ALA A 20 -2.92 4.28 7.16
N VAL A 21 -3.14 5.21 6.24
CA VAL A 21 -2.19 6.24 5.85
C VAL A 21 -2.72 7.58 6.37
N ARG A 22 -1.89 8.29 7.14
CA ARG A 22 -2.25 9.60 7.70
C ARG A 22 -1.50 10.73 7.02
N ASP A 23 -2.18 11.87 6.86
CA ASP A 23 -1.55 13.13 6.46
C ASP A 23 -0.73 13.73 7.60
N ALA A 24 -0.04 14.84 7.31
CA ALA A 24 0.74 15.57 8.31
C ALA A 24 -0.11 16.10 9.48
N LYS A 25 -1.40 16.34 9.23
CA LYS A 25 -2.36 16.86 10.21
C LYS A 25 -3.04 15.73 11.01
N GLY A 26 -2.64 14.46 10.79
CA GLY A 26 -3.17 13.30 11.50
C GLY A 26 -4.49 12.74 10.95
N ARG A 27 -5.02 13.30 9.86
CA ARG A 27 -6.25 12.83 9.20
C ARG A 27 -5.96 11.59 8.35
N PHE A 28 -6.92 10.68 8.30
CA PHE A 28 -6.85 9.53 7.41
C PHE A 28 -6.96 9.98 5.95
N VAL A 29 -5.99 9.59 5.14
CA VAL A 29 -5.97 9.83 3.68
C VAL A 29 -6.41 8.58 2.95
N ASP A 30 -6.07 7.41 3.49
CA ASP A 30 -6.40 6.11 2.91
C ASP A 30 -6.45 5.04 4.00
N ILE A 31 -7.31 4.04 3.81
CA ILE A 31 -7.41 2.87 4.66
C ILE A 31 -7.64 1.63 3.80
N GLN A 32 -6.79 0.63 3.97
CA GLN A 32 -6.85 -0.61 3.20
C GLN A 32 -6.78 -1.82 4.13
N THR A 33 -7.31 -2.96 3.69
CA THR A 33 -7.10 -4.23 4.39
C THR A 33 -5.67 -4.72 4.19
N TYR A 34 -5.10 -5.33 5.24
CA TYR A 34 -3.76 -5.93 5.19
C TYR A 34 -3.62 -6.90 4.01
N LYS A 35 -4.63 -7.76 3.83
CA LYS A 35 -4.68 -8.76 2.75
C LYS A 35 -4.49 -8.12 1.37
N ARG A 36 -5.17 -7.00 1.11
CA ARG A 36 -5.11 -6.31 -0.18
C ARG A 36 -3.75 -5.67 -0.42
N ALA A 37 -3.22 -4.95 0.57
CA ALA A 37 -1.91 -4.30 0.46
C ALA A 37 -0.80 -5.34 0.22
N HIS A 38 -0.79 -6.42 1.01
CA HIS A 38 0.19 -7.48 0.89
C HIS A 38 0.09 -8.23 -0.46
N ALA A 39 -1.12 -8.52 -0.92
CA ALA A 39 -1.32 -9.16 -2.23
C ALA A 39 -0.81 -8.29 -3.39
N MET A 40 -0.95 -6.97 -3.28
CA MET A 40 -0.44 -6.03 -4.29
C MET A 40 1.08 -5.99 -4.34
N ASP A 41 1.74 -6.05 -3.18
CA ASP A 41 3.21 -6.11 -3.11
C ASP A 41 3.74 -7.39 -3.75
N ILE A 42 3.11 -8.54 -3.48
CA ILE A 42 3.48 -9.81 -4.13
C ILE A 42 3.30 -9.75 -5.65
N LYS A 43 2.21 -9.12 -6.13
CA LYS A 43 1.94 -8.98 -7.57
C LYS A 43 2.89 -8.00 -8.27
N ARG A 44 3.62 -7.17 -7.53
CA ARG A 44 4.40 -6.09 -8.10
C ARG A 44 5.71 -6.62 -8.69
N LYS A 45 5.68 -6.89 -10.00
CA LYS A 45 6.88 -7.19 -10.78
C LYS A 45 7.87 -6.03 -10.80
N SER A 46 9.16 -6.36 -10.78
CA SER A 46 10.25 -5.39 -10.82
C SER A 46 10.25 -4.60 -12.15
N LYS A 47 10.85 -3.41 -12.16
CA LYS A 47 10.95 -2.59 -13.39
C LYS A 47 11.72 -3.33 -14.49
N ALA A 48 12.75 -4.09 -14.12
CA ALA A 48 13.54 -4.91 -15.02
C ALA A 48 12.67 -6.01 -15.67
N GLU A 49 11.87 -6.73 -14.89
CA GLU A 49 10.93 -7.75 -15.42
C GLU A 49 9.86 -7.17 -16.34
N LYS A 50 9.42 -5.93 -16.07
CA LYS A 50 8.47 -5.25 -16.96
C LYS A 50 9.12 -4.75 -18.25
N ALA A 51 10.38 -4.30 -18.18
CA ALA A 51 11.13 -3.82 -19.35
C ALA A 51 11.43 -4.97 -20.33
N THR A 52 11.80 -6.15 -19.84
CA THR A 52 12.01 -7.34 -20.68
C THR A 52 10.71 -7.85 -21.29
N ALA A 53 9.60 -7.85 -20.54
CA ALA A 53 8.28 -8.24 -21.06
C ALA A 53 7.76 -7.27 -22.14
N LYS A 54 8.07 -5.97 -22.04
CA LYS A 54 7.70 -4.96 -23.04
C LYS A 54 8.55 -5.03 -24.32
N LYS A 55 9.79 -5.53 -24.22
CA LYS A 55 10.71 -5.68 -25.36
C LYS A 55 10.43 -6.94 -26.20
N LYS A 56 9.68 -7.90 -25.65
CA LYS A 56 9.30 -9.16 -26.29
C LYS A 56 7.93 -9.11 -26.99
N LYS A 57 7.25 -7.95 -26.93
CA LYS A 57 5.97 -7.70 -27.58
C LYS A 57 6.19 -6.73 -28.73
#